data_AF-A0A9W6YPL2-F1
#
_entry.id   AF-A0A9W6YPL2-F1
#
_cell.length_a   1.000
_cell.length_b   1.000
_cell.length_c   1.000
_cell.angle_alpha   90.00
_cell.angle_beta   90.00
_cell.angle_gamma   90.00
#
_symmetry.space_group_name_H-M   'P 1'
#
loop_
_entity.id
_entity.type
_entity.pdbx_description
1 polymer ?
#
loop_
_entity_poly.entity_id
_entity_poly.type
_entity_poly.pdbx_seq_one_letter_code
_entity_poly.pdbx_strand_id
1 'polypeptide(L)'
;MYDAYGNWFPGMKELMQNAMKTIMKANPAIYVLRERVRKGLQLYQAQPQEAFLSSSNYSELFNDDNKLFVDDVNVYRVVSHSTFEGNTAVKVLNGALFMLNPKTGQLFLKIIHSSVFQGQKRRTQLSKWKSAEEVAALVRSLPREEQPKQIIITRKGILDPLEVHMLDFPNISIRPTELHLPFGAALRIDKLLDIVNTAKEPAMVMFNIYDNWMKNGCSPYVCFNRLILLMRALSVNHDKVNMILHPDSSIKTEDHHLWPSFTNEQWKNVESQLADLVLSDYSKKYNVNINSLTQNEIRDIILGQDIRAPSVRRQKIAEIENQKKLDHTEGTSQLTAVKTKTVNVHGEEIVTVTTSAHEQAKFESKADWRNRAISTGTLHLRANKVFVSSGDLAETDCFAYVFPKNLLSKFIRSGDTRTQIGGYLFGKSPDDNDMVKEIRSIVLFPQIGDNHHVEFPSELPESPYLEGLEPLGWVHTLPSGVEEGANETSELLTHTKMVTNFRWDTKSAAISVSFTPGSVTLTSYNATKTGYRWAAQNLSALGSSVGLANYSPSYKKKTPLILTDAFKGFFMVPDTNIWNYSFIANSWSEEMEYDIKLDQPIPFYHELHRPLHFVNFNQIEANNALEADQEDVFA
;
A
#
# COMPACT_ATOMS: atom_id res chain seq x y z
N MET A 1 49.68 7.61 24.87
CA MET A 1 50.50 7.87 26.07
C MET A 1 49.93 9.10 26.76
N TYR A 2 50.12 9.24 28.07
CA TYR A 2 49.72 10.43 28.82
C TYR A 2 50.74 10.69 29.93
N ASP A 3 50.90 11.96 30.30
CA ASP A 3 51.68 12.41 31.45
C ASP A 3 51.08 13.74 31.96
N ALA A 4 51.43 14.16 33.18
CA ALA A 4 50.93 15.41 33.76
C ALA A 4 52.05 16.16 34.50
N TYR A 5 52.14 17.48 34.24
CA TYR A 5 53.08 18.39 34.89
C TYR A 5 52.31 19.52 35.58
N GLY A 6 52.68 19.86 36.82
CA GLY A 6 52.02 20.91 37.59
C GLY A 6 52.32 20.83 39.09
N ASN A 7 51.62 21.66 39.86
CA ASN A 7 51.68 21.67 41.31
C ASN A 7 50.77 20.58 41.89
N TRP A 8 51.25 19.85 42.91
CA TRP A 8 50.55 18.74 43.53
C TRP A 8 50.42 18.96 45.03
N PHE A 9 49.23 18.77 45.57
CA PHE A 9 49.02 18.62 47.02
C PHE A 9 49.02 17.12 47.40
N PRO A 10 49.28 16.77 48.67
CA PRO A 10 49.30 15.38 49.13
C PRO A 10 48.03 14.60 48.73
N GLY A 11 48.20 13.39 48.17
CA GLY A 11 47.12 12.54 47.67
C GLY A 11 46.66 12.82 46.22
N MET A 12 46.89 14.02 45.69
CA MET A 12 46.47 14.38 44.32
C MET A 12 47.20 13.57 43.25
N LYS A 13 48.48 13.25 43.48
CA LYS A 13 49.30 12.50 42.53
C LYS A 13 48.79 11.06 42.34
N GLU A 14 48.48 10.37 43.44
CA GLU A 14 47.94 9.00 43.41
C GLU A 14 46.54 8.97 42.79
N LEU A 15 45.69 9.94 43.15
CA LEU A 15 44.38 10.10 42.54
C LEU A 15 44.49 10.29 41.02
N MET A 16 45.36 11.19 40.55
CA MET A 16 45.51 11.48 39.13
C MET A 16 46.07 10.29 38.35
N GLN A 17 47.03 9.54 38.93
CA GLN A 17 47.57 8.33 38.32
C GLN A 17 46.47 7.28 38.09
N ASN A 18 45.63 7.03 39.09
CA ASN A 18 44.52 6.08 39.01
C ASN A 18 43.40 6.57 38.09
N ALA A 19 43.04 7.86 38.17
CA ALA A 19 42.02 8.47 37.34
C ALA A 19 42.42 8.42 35.86
N MET A 20 43.62 8.88 35.51
CA MET A 20 44.08 8.88 34.11
C MET A 20 44.25 7.47 33.55
N LYS A 21 44.69 6.50 34.37
CA LYS A 21 44.74 5.08 33.97
C LYS A 21 43.36 4.56 33.59
N THR A 22 42.33 4.95 34.33
CA THR A 22 40.94 4.56 34.08
C THR A 22 40.35 5.32 32.89
N ILE A 23 40.52 6.64 32.82
CA ILE A 23 40.05 7.50 31.71
C ILE A 23 40.62 6.99 30.38
N MET A 24 41.92 6.72 30.30
CA MET A 24 42.54 6.24 29.06
C MET A 24 42.06 4.85 28.62
N LYS A 25 41.52 4.04 29.54
CA LYS A 25 40.94 2.73 29.22
C LYS A 25 39.46 2.80 28.84
N ALA A 26 38.68 3.60 29.59
CA ALA A 26 37.21 3.54 29.55
C ALA A 26 36.53 4.76 28.91
N ASN A 27 37.26 5.83 28.56
CA ASN A 27 36.64 7.03 27.97
C ASN A 27 36.02 6.72 26.59
N PRO A 28 34.71 6.97 26.38
CA PRO A 28 34.04 6.68 25.12
C PRO A 28 34.57 7.46 23.91
N ALA A 29 35.00 8.72 24.10
CA ALA A 29 35.54 9.53 22.99
C ALA A 29 36.89 8.98 22.49
N ILE A 30 37.75 8.54 23.41
CA ILE A 30 39.00 7.86 23.08
C ILE A 30 38.72 6.50 22.43
N TYR A 31 37.67 5.79 22.87
CA TYR A 31 37.24 4.55 22.24
C TYR A 31 36.80 4.77 20.78
N VAL A 32 35.93 5.75 20.51
CA VAL A 32 35.51 6.12 19.14
C VAL A 32 36.71 6.51 18.27
N LEU A 33 37.67 7.27 18.82
CA LEU A 33 38.90 7.61 18.10
C LEU A 33 39.69 6.35 17.71
N ARG A 34 39.88 5.41 18.65
CA ARG A 34 40.59 4.14 18.39
C ARG A 34 39.87 3.31 17.34
N GLU A 35 38.54 3.19 17.40
CA GLU A 35 37.75 2.45 16.42
C GLU A 35 37.83 3.08 15.02
N ARG A 36 37.76 4.42 14.92
CA ARG A 36 37.94 5.11 13.64
C ARG A 36 39.33 4.87 13.04
N VAL A 37 40.38 4.91 13.88
CA VAL A 37 41.75 4.60 13.45
C VAL A 37 41.87 3.14 13.02
N ARG A 38 41.30 2.18 13.78
CA ARG A 38 41.27 0.75 13.41
C ARG A 38 40.55 0.51 12.09
N LYS A 39 39.35 1.08 11.90
CA LYS A 39 38.59 1.03 10.64
C LYS A 39 39.40 1.61 9.48
N GLY A 40 40.04 2.77 9.68
CA GLY A 40 40.91 3.40 8.68
C GLY A 40 42.13 2.55 8.31
N LEU A 41 42.67 1.81 9.27
CA LEU A 41 43.79 0.87 9.08
C LEU A 41 43.34 -0.55 8.73
N GLN A 42 42.04 -0.82 8.61
CA GLN A 42 41.44 -2.14 8.37
C GLN A 42 41.86 -3.23 9.38
N LEU A 43 42.09 -2.83 10.64
CA LEU A 43 42.46 -3.75 11.72
C LEU A 43 41.20 -4.27 12.42
N TYR A 44 40.84 -5.54 12.16
CA TYR A 44 39.71 -6.19 12.83
C TYR A 44 40.22 -7.05 13.98
N GLN A 45 39.85 -6.71 15.22
CA GLN A 45 40.02 -7.56 16.40
C GLN A 45 38.66 -8.15 16.78
N ALA A 46 38.62 -9.46 17.06
CA ALA A 46 37.45 -10.09 17.67
C ALA A 46 37.33 -9.67 19.14
N GLN A 47 36.77 -8.48 19.38
CA GLN A 47 36.33 -8.11 20.72
C GLN A 47 35.01 -8.79 21.04
N PRO A 48 34.72 -9.11 22.32
CA PRO A 48 33.40 -9.53 22.74
C PRO A 48 32.44 -8.35 22.56
N GLN A 49 31.73 -8.33 21.42
CA GLN A 49 30.65 -7.37 21.19
C GLN A 49 29.43 -7.77 22.03
N GLU A 50 28.72 -6.77 22.54
CA GLU A 50 27.40 -6.97 23.14
C GLU A 50 26.54 -7.71 22.11
N ALA A 51 25.96 -8.86 22.50
CA ALA A 51 25.26 -9.73 21.58
C ALA A 51 24.13 -8.95 20.89
N PHE A 52 23.95 -9.12 19.58
CA PHE A 52 22.89 -8.41 18.87
C PHE A 52 21.51 -8.85 19.37
N LEU A 53 20.50 -8.00 19.19
CA LEU A 53 19.12 -8.42 19.45
C LEU A 53 18.70 -9.46 18.39
N SER A 54 18.23 -10.61 18.84
CA SER A 54 17.81 -11.75 18.02
C SER A 54 16.60 -12.43 18.65
N SER A 55 16.04 -13.47 18.02
CA SER A 55 14.89 -14.20 18.57
C SER A 55 15.17 -14.88 19.90
N SER A 56 16.43 -15.24 20.19
CA SER A 56 16.80 -15.96 21.42
C SER A 56 16.80 -15.08 22.67
N ASN A 57 17.12 -13.79 22.51
CA ASN A 57 17.20 -12.81 23.61
C ASN A 57 16.10 -11.75 23.54
N TYR A 58 15.09 -11.96 22.67
CA TYR A 58 13.97 -11.05 22.46
C TYR A 58 13.17 -10.72 23.73
N SER A 59 13.09 -11.66 24.69
CA SER A 59 12.39 -11.44 25.97
C SER A 59 13.06 -10.38 26.86
N GLU A 60 14.35 -10.09 26.66
CA GLU A 60 15.08 -9.05 27.40
C GLU A 60 14.50 -7.66 27.18
N LEU A 61 13.80 -7.43 26.06
CA LEU A 61 13.14 -6.16 25.75
C LEU A 61 12.16 -5.71 26.83
N PHE A 62 11.60 -6.65 27.60
CA PHE A 62 10.51 -6.40 28.55
C PHE A 62 10.95 -6.47 30.01
N ASN A 63 12.26 -6.49 30.29
CA ASN A 63 12.78 -6.37 31.65
C ASN A 63 12.50 -4.96 32.25
N ASP A 64 13.01 -4.67 33.43
CA ASP A 64 12.79 -3.38 34.10
C ASP A 64 13.65 -2.23 33.59
N ASP A 65 14.63 -2.50 32.73
CA ASP A 65 15.43 -1.46 32.11
C ASP A 65 14.67 -0.79 30.96
N ASN A 66 14.58 0.54 31.01
CA ASN A 66 14.05 1.35 29.92
C ASN A 66 14.91 1.17 28.67
N LYS A 67 14.27 0.80 27.57
CA LYS A 67 14.90 0.65 26.25
C LYS A 67 14.17 1.49 25.22
N LEU A 68 14.93 1.96 24.24
CA LEU A 68 14.38 2.76 23.14
C LEU A 68 14.81 2.17 21.81
N PHE A 69 13.86 1.72 21.00
CA PHE A 69 14.11 1.43 19.59
C PHE A 69 14.25 2.73 18.82
N VAL A 70 15.21 2.78 17.90
CA VAL A 70 15.40 3.90 16.98
C VAL A 70 15.39 3.36 15.55
N ASP A 71 14.42 3.83 14.76
CA ASP A 71 14.32 3.55 13.34
C ASP A 71 14.38 4.83 12.51
N ASP A 72 15.38 4.91 11.63
CA ASP A 72 15.66 6.07 10.79
C ASP A 72 15.21 5.87 9.32
N VAL A 73 14.41 4.83 9.02
CA VAL A 73 13.99 4.49 7.64
C VAL A 73 13.27 5.64 6.97
N ASN A 74 12.36 6.28 7.70
CA ASN A 74 11.47 7.31 7.18
C ASN A 74 11.99 8.74 7.37
N VAL A 75 13.25 8.93 7.79
CA VAL A 75 13.82 10.27 8.06
C VAL A 75 14.09 11.05 6.77
N TYR A 76 14.62 10.38 5.75
CA TYR A 76 14.87 11.00 4.44
C TYR A 76 14.01 10.32 3.38
N ARG A 77 12.86 10.94 3.10
CA ARG A 77 11.87 10.48 2.12
C ARG A 77 11.94 11.31 0.87
N VAL A 78 11.86 10.64 -0.27
CA VAL A 78 11.90 11.30 -1.57
C VAL A 78 10.89 10.72 -2.53
N VAL A 79 10.37 11.56 -3.41
CA VAL A 79 9.63 11.17 -4.61
C VAL A 79 10.56 11.35 -5.78
N SER A 80 10.86 10.25 -6.47
CA SER A 80 11.66 10.25 -7.69
C SER A 80 10.76 10.38 -8.92
N HIS A 81 11.12 11.32 -9.79
CA HIS A 81 10.58 11.43 -11.14
C HIS A 81 11.68 11.03 -12.11
N SER A 82 11.54 9.84 -12.68
CA SER A 82 12.46 9.33 -13.70
C SER A 82 11.85 9.53 -15.08
N THR A 83 12.60 10.16 -15.99
CA THR A 83 12.22 10.30 -17.40
C THR A 83 12.68 9.08 -18.19
N PHE A 84 12.13 8.91 -19.40
CA PHE A 84 12.52 7.83 -20.32
C PHE A 84 14.02 7.86 -20.67
N GLU A 85 14.62 9.05 -20.72
CA GLU A 85 16.04 9.27 -21.00
C GLU A 85 16.97 8.85 -19.84
N GLY A 86 16.41 8.39 -18.72
CA GLY A 86 17.16 7.97 -17.54
C GLY A 86 17.46 9.09 -16.55
N ASN A 87 17.05 10.33 -16.83
CA ASN A 87 17.20 11.43 -15.89
C ASN A 87 16.26 11.23 -14.69
N THR A 88 16.81 11.29 -13.47
CA THR A 88 16.01 11.15 -12.25
C THR A 88 16.06 12.44 -11.43
N ALA A 89 14.94 13.16 -11.41
CA ALA A 89 14.73 14.29 -10.51
C ALA A 89 14.14 13.81 -9.19
N VAL A 90 14.53 14.43 -8.07
CA VAL A 90 14.16 13.97 -6.73
C VAL A 90 13.58 15.11 -5.92
N LYS A 91 12.31 15.00 -5.51
CA LYS A 91 11.65 15.92 -4.58
C LYS A 91 11.71 15.35 -3.17
N VAL A 92 12.20 16.14 -2.21
CA VAL A 92 12.27 15.73 -0.80
C VAL A 92 10.91 15.96 -0.13
N LEU A 93 10.45 14.98 0.65
CA LEU A 93 9.24 15.07 1.46
C LEU A 93 9.60 15.23 2.95
N ASN A 94 8.61 15.57 3.77
CA ASN A 94 8.74 15.48 5.21
C ASN A 94 8.99 14.03 5.64
N GLY A 95 9.95 13.85 6.53
CA GLY A 95 10.30 12.57 7.13
C GLY A 95 9.90 12.51 8.60
N ALA A 96 10.07 11.33 9.18
CA ALA A 96 9.92 11.11 10.60
C ALA A 96 10.96 10.12 11.13
N LEU A 97 11.53 10.44 12.29
CA LEU A 97 12.33 9.54 13.09
C LEU A 97 11.41 8.84 14.09
N PHE A 98 11.45 7.51 14.08
CA PHE A 98 10.59 6.67 14.90
C PHE A 98 11.37 6.18 16.12
N MET A 99 10.92 6.55 17.32
CA MET A 99 11.56 6.15 18.57
C MET A 99 10.54 5.53 19.52
N LEU A 100 10.68 4.24 19.85
CA LEU A 100 9.64 3.48 20.57
C LEU A 100 10.19 2.82 21.82
N ASN A 101 9.52 3.00 22.95
CA ASN A 101 9.70 2.15 24.12
C ASN A 101 8.84 0.88 23.98
N PRO A 102 9.43 -0.31 23.81
CA PRO A 102 8.67 -1.54 23.56
C PRO A 102 7.87 -2.03 24.77
N LYS A 103 8.26 -1.62 26.00
CA LYS A 103 7.56 -2.02 27.22
C LYS A 103 6.28 -1.21 27.42
N THR A 104 6.34 0.10 27.20
CA THR A 104 5.22 1.02 27.48
C THR A 104 4.39 1.35 26.24
N GLY A 105 4.90 1.11 25.03
CA GLY A 105 4.25 1.54 23.79
C GLY A 105 4.41 3.03 23.50
N GLN A 106 5.15 3.77 24.32
CA GLN A 106 5.37 5.19 24.11
C GLN A 106 6.23 5.41 22.85
N LEU A 107 5.62 6.04 21.86
CA LEU A 107 6.22 6.42 20.59
C LEU A 107 6.54 7.92 20.60
N PHE A 108 7.81 8.24 20.47
CA PHE A 108 8.29 9.59 20.17
C PHE A 108 8.53 9.67 18.66
N LEU A 109 7.60 10.33 17.95
CA LEU A 109 7.68 10.56 16.52
C LEU A 109 8.24 11.96 16.28
N LYS A 110 9.52 12.05 15.92
CA LYS A 110 10.14 13.33 15.58
C LYS A 110 9.96 13.61 14.09
N ILE A 111 9.20 14.64 13.75
CA ILE A 111 8.99 15.10 12.38
C ILE A 111 10.22 15.88 11.93
N ILE A 112 10.78 15.48 10.78
CA ILE A 112 11.89 16.15 10.12
C ILE A 112 11.35 16.83 8.87
N HIS A 113 11.19 18.14 8.96
CA HIS A 113 10.67 18.94 7.84
C HIS A 113 11.66 18.98 6.67
N SER A 114 11.14 19.04 5.44
CA SER A 114 11.93 19.05 4.20
C SER A 114 12.98 20.17 4.13
N SER A 115 12.78 21.29 4.85
CA SER A 115 13.73 22.41 4.92
C SER A 115 15.10 22.03 5.45
N VAL A 116 15.20 21.00 6.30
CA VAL A 116 16.48 20.51 6.86
C VAL A 116 17.45 20.05 5.77
N PHE A 117 16.92 19.59 4.62
CA PHE A 117 17.70 19.06 3.51
C PHE A 117 17.95 20.08 2.39
N GLN A 118 17.38 21.28 2.48
CA GLN A 118 17.54 22.33 1.47
C GLN A 118 18.97 22.87 1.45
N GLY A 119 19.55 23.03 0.27
CA GLY A 119 20.95 23.46 0.10
C GLY A 119 22.02 22.43 0.51
N GLN A 120 21.63 21.29 1.09
CA GLN A 120 22.56 20.28 1.58
C GLN A 120 22.94 19.24 0.53
N LYS A 121 24.22 18.83 0.54
CA LYS A 121 24.76 17.70 -0.24
C LYS A 121 24.86 16.45 0.64
N ARG A 122 24.95 15.27 0.01
CA ARG A 122 25.05 13.96 0.70
C ARG A 122 23.95 13.73 1.75
N ARG A 123 22.70 14.03 1.37
CA ARG A 123 21.51 14.05 2.26
C ARG A 123 21.27 12.72 2.99
N THR A 124 21.57 11.57 2.37
CA THR A 124 21.47 10.25 3.00
C THR A 124 22.45 10.06 4.17
N GLN A 125 23.61 10.72 4.13
CA GLN A 125 24.53 10.72 5.27
C GLN A 125 24.03 11.70 6.32
N LEU A 126 23.63 12.90 5.90
CA LEU A 126 23.09 13.93 6.79
C LEU A 126 21.88 13.43 7.59
N SER A 127 20.99 12.64 6.99
CA SER A 127 19.82 12.08 7.67
C SER A 127 20.19 11.22 8.87
N LYS A 128 21.29 10.45 8.79
CA LYS A 128 21.79 9.61 9.89
C LYS A 128 22.34 10.44 11.04
N TRP A 129 23.12 11.47 10.72
CA TRP A 129 23.63 12.43 11.71
C TRP A 129 22.51 13.21 12.38
N LYS A 130 21.55 13.70 11.59
CA LYS A 130 20.39 14.41 12.11
C LYS A 130 19.54 13.52 13.01
N SER A 131 19.37 12.26 12.64
CA SER A 131 18.67 11.27 13.47
C SER A 131 19.36 11.11 14.83
N ALA A 132 20.69 10.89 14.83
CA ALA A 132 21.46 10.75 16.07
C ALA A 132 21.43 12.01 16.95
N GLU A 133 21.47 13.20 16.34
CA GLU A 133 21.33 14.47 17.04
C GLU A 133 19.97 14.57 17.76
N GLU A 134 18.87 14.25 17.07
CA GLU A 134 17.52 14.30 17.64
C GLU A 134 17.29 13.22 18.71
N VAL A 135 17.87 12.02 18.57
CA VAL A 135 17.86 11.00 19.63
C VAL A 135 18.57 11.53 20.87
N ALA A 136 19.77 12.09 20.72
CA ALA A 136 20.51 12.64 21.85
C ALA A 136 19.79 13.83 22.50
N ALA A 137 19.12 14.67 21.70
CA ALA A 137 18.28 15.75 22.21
C ALA A 137 17.09 15.22 23.02
N LEU A 138 16.42 14.15 22.56
CA LEU A 138 15.37 13.47 23.32
C LEU A 138 15.91 12.95 24.65
N VAL A 139 17.02 12.22 24.65
CA VAL A 139 17.63 11.68 25.89
C VAL A 139 18.02 12.80 26.85
N ARG A 140 18.54 13.95 26.37
CA ARG A 140 18.81 15.13 27.20
C ARG A 140 17.55 15.73 27.81
N SER A 141 16.42 15.65 27.12
CA SER A 141 15.14 16.20 27.61
C SER A 141 14.46 15.32 28.66
N LEU A 142 14.80 14.02 28.72
CA LEU A 142 14.23 13.09 29.68
C LEU A 142 14.91 13.21 31.06
N PRO A 143 14.14 13.13 32.17
CA PRO A 143 14.70 12.95 33.52
C PRO A 143 15.60 11.72 33.61
N ARG A 144 16.55 11.72 34.55
CA ARG A 144 17.55 10.63 34.67
C ARG A 144 16.92 9.26 34.92
N GLU A 145 15.75 9.23 35.55
CA GLU A 145 14.97 8.02 35.85
C GLU A 145 14.32 7.42 34.59
N GLU A 146 13.96 8.28 33.62
CA GLU A 146 13.31 7.88 32.37
C GLU A 146 14.30 7.66 31.22
N GLN A 147 15.56 8.06 31.40
CA GLN A 147 16.60 7.85 30.39
C GLN A 147 16.76 6.35 30.08
N PRO A 148 16.83 5.98 28.79
CA PRO A 148 16.98 4.58 28.41
C PRO A 148 18.37 4.08 28.83
N LYS A 149 18.44 2.89 29.40
CA LYS A 149 19.74 2.22 29.63
C LYS A 149 20.31 1.62 28.36
N GLN A 150 19.45 1.31 27.39
CA GLN A 150 19.83 0.72 26.11
C GLN A 150 19.05 1.34 24.96
N ILE A 151 19.77 1.75 23.91
CA ILE A 151 19.20 2.20 22.64
C ILE A 151 19.42 1.09 21.61
N ILE A 152 18.34 0.61 21.01
CA ILE A 152 18.37 -0.47 20.02
C ILE A 152 18.17 0.12 18.63
N ILE A 153 19.15 -0.02 17.76
CA ILE A 153 19.13 0.55 16.41
C ILE A 153 18.72 -0.51 15.37
N THR A 154 17.77 -0.19 14.51
CA THR A 154 17.32 -1.10 13.45
C THR A 154 18.30 -1.21 12.28
N ARG A 155 19.08 -0.15 12.03
CA ARG A 155 20.04 -0.09 10.91
C ARG A 155 21.43 0.28 11.40
N LYS A 156 22.45 -0.46 10.94
CA LYS A 156 23.87 -0.22 11.29
C LYS A 156 24.37 1.18 10.89
N GLY A 157 23.71 1.84 9.93
CA GLY A 157 24.13 3.14 9.43
C GLY A 157 24.07 4.28 10.45
N ILE A 158 23.23 4.18 11.49
CA ILE A 158 23.11 5.20 12.54
C ILE A 158 24.06 4.97 13.73
N LEU A 159 24.73 3.81 13.80
CA LEU A 159 25.60 3.44 14.93
C LEU A 159 26.71 4.47 15.15
N ASP A 160 27.54 4.72 14.13
CA ASP A 160 28.68 5.62 14.24
C ASP A 160 28.26 7.07 14.59
N PRO A 161 27.22 7.68 13.98
CA PRO A 161 26.71 8.98 14.44
C PRO A 161 26.18 8.96 15.88
N LEU A 162 25.48 7.91 16.29
CA LEU A 162 24.88 7.84 17.63
C LEU A 162 25.94 7.71 18.72
N GLU A 163 26.98 6.89 18.52
CA GLU A 163 28.13 6.80 19.44
C GLU A 163 28.80 8.16 19.69
N VAL A 164 28.84 9.02 18.67
CA VAL A 164 29.42 10.37 18.76
C VAL A 164 28.52 11.32 19.53
N HIS A 165 27.22 11.31 19.24
CA HIS A 165 26.26 12.20 19.90
C HIS A 165 25.93 11.78 21.34
N MET A 166 26.16 10.51 21.69
CA MET A 166 25.88 9.93 23.00
C MET A 166 27.12 9.91 23.93
N LEU A 167 28.22 10.57 23.57
CA LEU A 167 29.43 10.66 24.41
C LEU A 167 29.16 11.26 25.81
N ASP A 168 28.15 12.11 25.92
CA ASP A 168 27.69 12.70 27.19
C ASP A 168 27.00 11.68 28.11
N PHE A 169 26.61 10.52 27.56
CA PHE A 169 25.82 9.49 28.22
C PHE A 169 26.55 8.12 28.23
N PRO A 170 27.65 7.98 28.97
CA PRO A 170 28.49 6.77 28.95
C PRO A 170 27.80 5.51 29.47
N ASN A 171 26.69 5.67 30.21
CA ASN A 171 25.95 4.57 30.82
C ASN A 171 24.86 3.99 29.90
N ILE A 172 24.63 4.57 28.73
CA ILE A 172 23.62 4.12 27.78
C ILE A 172 24.30 3.24 26.74
N SER A 173 23.95 1.95 26.69
CA SER A 173 24.49 1.05 25.68
C SER A 173 23.76 1.20 24.34
N ILE A 174 24.49 1.11 23.23
CA ILE A 174 23.93 1.15 21.88
C ILE A 174 24.06 -0.24 21.27
N ARG A 175 22.92 -0.89 21.00
CA ARG A 175 22.86 -2.28 20.55
C ARG A 175 22.21 -2.37 19.17
N PRO A 176 22.85 -2.97 18.16
CA PRO A 176 22.19 -3.27 16.90
C PRO A 176 21.32 -4.53 17.00
N THR A 177 20.32 -4.62 16.13
CA THR A 177 19.46 -5.81 15.97
C THR A 177 19.80 -6.60 14.71
N GLU A 178 19.69 -7.93 14.78
CA GLU A 178 19.66 -8.82 13.61
C GLU A 178 18.25 -8.95 13.03
N LEU A 179 17.22 -8.68 13.86
CA LEU A 179 15.83 -8.72 13.44
C LEU A 179 15.53 -7.55 12.49
N HIS A 180 15.00 -7.87 11.31
CA HIS A 180 14.46 -6.88 10.39
C HIS A 180 13.05 -6.45 10.83
N LEU A 181 13.02 -5.53 11.80
CA LEU A 181 11.79 -4.99 12.37
C LEU A 181 11.07 -4.05 11.36
N PRO A 182 9.74 -4.14 11.24
CA PRO A 182 8.97 -3.44 10.20
C PRO A 182 8.58 -2.00 10.56
N PHE A 183 9.33 -1.28 11.39
CA PHE A 183 8.96 0.09 11.82
C PHE A 183 8.93 1.11 10.67
N GLY A 184 9.60 0.82 9.55
CA GLY A 184 9.45 1.60 8.32
C GLY A 184 8.00 1.66 7.79
N ALA A 185 7.13 0.72 8.18
CA ALA A 185 5.71 0.73 7.85
C ALA A 185 4.88 1.72 8.68
N ALA A 186 5.45 2.40 9.68
CA ALA A 186 4.72 3.33 10.54
C ALA A 186 4.02 4.46 9.75
N LEU A 187 4.65 4.96 8.68
CA LEU A 187 4.02 5.97 7.79
C LEU A 187 3.03 5.39 6.78
N ARG A 188 2.67 4.10 6.91
CA ARG A 188 1.48 3.52 6.27
C ARG A 188 0.25 3.58 7.17
N ILE A 189 0.38 4.13 8.39
CA ILE A 189 -0.76 4.44 9.25
C ILE A 189 -1.22 5.85 8.92
N ASP A 190 -2.46 6.00 8.49
CA ASP A 190 -2.99 7.27 7.94
C ASP A 190 -2.81 8.44 8.91
N LYS A 191 -3.20 8.26 10.19
CA LYS A 191 -3.02 9.31 11.22
C LYS A 191 -1.56 9.78 11.35
N LEU A 192 -0.59 8.86 11.33
CA LEU A 192 0.82 9.22 11.44
C LEU A 192 1.33 9.90 10.15
N LEU A 193 0.89 9.40 8.99
CA LEU A 193 1.26 9.95 7.69
C LEU A 193 0.74 11.38 7.52
N ASP A 194 -0.51 11.63 7.89
CA ASP A 194 -1.17 12.93 7.75
C ASP A 194 -0.49 13.99 8.62
N ILE A 195 -0.14 13.64 9.86
CA ILE A 195 0.58 14.54 10.77
C ILE A 195 1.95 14.89 10.20
N VAL A 196 2.69 13.91 9.67
CA VAL A 196 4.02 14.15 9.07
C VAL A 196 3.93 14.99 7.79
N ASN A 197 2.94 14.74 6.93
CA ASN A 197 2.77 15.47 5.68
C ASN A 197 2.25 16.91 5.89
N THR A 198 1.41 17.13 6.90
CA THR A 198 0.79 18.44 7.18
C THR A 198 1.70 19.36 8.01
N ALA A 199 2.70 18.81 8.68
CA ALA A 199 3.64 19.58 9.50
C ALA A 199 4.41 20.64 8.68
N LYS A 200 4.37 21.88 9.18
CA LYS A 200 5.07 23.04 8.59
C LYS A 200 6.47 23.27 9.15
N GLU A 201 6.77 22.66 10.29
CA GLU A 201 8.04 22.81 11.01
C GLU A 201 8.45 21.49 11.71
N PRO A 202 9.72 21.32 12.09
CA PRO A 202 10.16 20.16 12.85
C PRO A 202 9.52 20.13 14.24
N ALA A 203 8.75 19.09 14.55
CA ALA A 203 8.04 18.93 15.81
C ALA A 203 8.25 17.52 16.40
N MET A 204 8.15 17.40 17.72
CA MET A 204 8.09 16.12 18.42
C MET A 204 6.62 15.82 18.75
N VAL A 205 6.13 14.67 18.33
CA VAL A 205 4.76 14.23 18.65
C VAL A 205 4.84 12.91 19.41
N MET A 206 4.10 12.82 20.51
CA MET A 206 4.04 11.62 21.34
C MET A 206 2.75 10.85 21.08
N PHE A 207 2.86 9.53 20.96
CA PHE A 207 1.73 8.61 20.88
C PHE A 207 1.93 7.46 21.85
N ASN A 208 0.84 6.80 22.22
CA ASN A 208 0.91 5.44 22.72
C ASN A 208 0.51 4.50 21.59
N ILE A 209 1.48 3.78 21.01
CA ILE A 209 1.25 2.91 19.85
C ILE A 209 0.42 1.66 20.20
N TYR A 210 0.26 1.35 21.48
CA TYR A 210 -0.58 0.26 21.97
C TYR A 210 -2.00 0.70 22.34
N ASP A 211 -2.34 1.99 22.20
CA ASP A 211 -3.63 2.55 22.60
C ASP A 211 -4.03 2.11 24.03
N ASN A 212 -5.06 1.28 24.15
CA ASN A 212 -5.57 0.74 25.42
C ASN A 212 -5.27 -0.75 25.64
N TRP A 213 -4.46 -1.41 24.79
CA TRP A 213 -4.24 -2.86 24.89
C TRP A 213 -3.72 -3.31 26.25
N MET A 214 -2.81 -2.53 26.85
CA MET A 214 -2.28 -2.83 28.19
C MET A 214 -3.34 -2.69 29.29
N LYS A 215 -4.33 -1.80 29.13
CA LYS A 215 -5.45 -1.66 30.08
C LYS A 215 -6.40 -2.86 30.02
N ASN A 216 -6.49 -3.50 28.85
CA ASN A 216 -7.33 -4.68 28.63
C ASN A 216 -6.65 -6.01 29.06
N GLY A 217 -5.56 -5.92 29.83
CA GLY A 217 -4.86 -7.08 30.39
C GLY A 217 -3.82 -7.73 29.48
N CYS A 218 -3.47 -7.12 28.34
CA CYS A 218 -2.39 -7.64 27.48
C CYS A 218 -1.02 -7.29 28.07
N SER A 219 -0.12 -8.29 28.14
CA SER A 219 1.26 -8.06 28.57
C SER A 219 2.05 -7.27 27.52
N PRO A 220 3.11 -6.52 27.91
CA PRO A 220 3.96 -5.80 26.96
C PRO A 220 4.51 -6.68 25.82
N TYR A 221 4.84 -7.93 26.15
CA TYR A 221 5.29 -8.93 25.18
C TYR A 221 4.25 -9.19 24.08
N VAL A 222 2.99 -9.35 24.45
CA VAL A 222 1.89 -9.60 23.51
C VAL A 222 1.57 -8.34 22.71
N CYS A 223 1.49 -7.18 23.36
CA CYS A 223 1.26 -5.89 22.70
C CYS A 223 2.32 -5.60 21.62
N PHE A 224 3.60 -5.82 21.95
CA PHE A 224 4.68 -5.61 20.99
C PHE A 224 4.61 -6.60 19.83
N ASN A 225 4.34 -7.88 20.07
CA ASN A 225 4.17 -8.86 18.99
C ASN A 225 2.99 -8.53 18.07
N ARG A 226 1.85 -8.09 18.63
CA ARG A 226 0.70 -7.59 17.86
C ARG A 226 1.11 -6.42 16.97
N LEU A 227 1.84 -5.45 17.53
CA LEU A 227 2.36 -4.31 16.77
C LEU A 227 3.27 -4.75 15.62
N ILE A 228 4.21 -5.65 15.88
CA ILE A 228 5.14 -6.14 14.84
C ILE A 228 4.37 -6.85 13.72
N LEU A 229 3.37 -7.66 14.07
CA LEU A 229 2.51 -8.34 13.09
C LEU A 229 1.73 -7.34 12.24
N LEU A 230 1.09 -6.35 12.86
CA LEU A 230 0.35 -5.28 12.16
C LEU A 230 1.27 -4.52 11.19
N MET A 231 2.41 -4.04 11.67
CA MET A 231 3.38 -3.29 10.87
C MET A 231 3.95 -4.14 9.73
N ARG A 232 4.20 -5.43 9.96
CA ARG A 232 4.68 -6.34 8.91
C ARG A 232 3.61 -6.58 7.86
N ALA A 233 2.38 -6.88 8.27
CA ALA A 233 1.26 -7.05 7.35
C ALA A 233 1.03 -5.77 6.53
N LEU A 234 1.09 -4.59 7.16
CA LEU A 234 1.01 -3.29 6.49
C LEU A 234 2.13 -3.12 5.46
N SER A 235 3.34 -3.61 5.75
CA SER A 235 4.48 -3.58 4.82
C SER A 235 4.28 -4.48 3.60
N VAL A 236 3.57 -5.59 3.76
CA VAL A 236 3.27 -6.57 2.71
C VAL A 236 2.14 -6.07 1.81
N ASN A 237 0.94 -5.83 2.38
CA ASN A 237 -0.22 -5.42 1.60
C ASN A 237 -1.12 -4.49 2.43
N HIS A 238 -0.93 -3.20 2.22
CA HIS A 238 -1.68 -2.16 2.93
C HIS A 238 -3.19 -2.23 2.67
N ASP A 239 -3.62 -2.43 1.41
CA ASP A 239 -5.04 -2.50 1.04
C ASP A 239 -5.76 -3.63 1.80
N LYS A 240 -5.19 -4.84 1.81
CA LYS A 240 -5.79 -5.98 2.50
C LYS A 240 -5.82 -5.81 4.01
N VAL A 241 -4.78 -5.21 4.60
CA VAL A 241 -4.77 -4.97 6.04
C VAL A 241 -5.85 -3.98 6.43
N ASN A 242 -6.07 -2.91 5.66
CA ASN A 242 -7.14 -1.97 5.94
C ASN A 242 -8.52 -2.63 5.88
N MET A 243 -8.73 -3.60 4.96
CA MET A 243 -9.96 -4.40 4.91
C MET A 243 -10.11 -5.31 6.14
N ILE A 244 -9.04 -5.94 6.61
CA ILE A 244 -9.06 -6.78 7.81
C ILE A 244 -9.33 -5.93 9.07
N LEU A 245 -8.77 -4.72 9.13
CA LEU A 245 -8.95 -3.81 10.26
C LEU A 245 -10.31 -3.09 10.26
N HIS A 246 -10.98 -2.97 9.11
CA HIS A 246 -12.28 -2.33 8.99
C HIS A 246 -13.26 -3.22 8.20
N PRO A 247 -13.64 -4.38 8.76
CA PRO A 247 -14.55 -5.30 8.08
C PRO A 247 -15.98 -4.76 8.00
N ASP A 248 -16.37 -3.92 8.97
CA ASP A 248 -17.70 -3.31 9.05
C ASP A 248 -17.64 -1.94 9.76
N SER A 249 -18.64 -1.10 9.49
CA SER A 249 -18.84 0.25 10.03
C SER A 249 -19.10 0.32 11.54
N SER A 250 -19.44 -0.82 12.15
CA SER A 250 -19.65 -0.96 13.60
C SER A 250 -18.36 -0.74 14.39
N ILE A 251 -17.20 -1.04 13.81
CA ILE A 251 -15.91 -0.96 14.49
C ILE A 251 -15.27 0.40 14.18
N LYS A 252 -15.28 1.27 15.18
CA LYS A 252 -14.71 2.62 15.08
C LYS A 252 -13.33 2.69 15.74
N THR A 253 -12.47 3.51 15.17
CA THR A 253 -11.20 3.92 15.76
C THR A 253 -11.44 5.23 16.49
N GLU A 254 -11.14 5.30 17.78
CA GLU A 254 -11.28 6.54 18.53
C GLU A 254 -10.30 7.62 18.05
N ASP A 255 -10.65 8.89 18.25
CA ASP A 255 -9.85 10.03 17.76
C ASP A 255 -8.41 10.00 18.28
N HIS A 256 -8.23 9.59 19.53
CA HIS A 256 -6.93 9.51 20.21
C HIS A 256 -6.22 8.16 20.06
N HIS A 257 -6.81 7.19 19.35
CA HIS A 257 -6.23 5.86 19.10
C HIS A 257 -5.67 5.74 17.69
N LEU A 258 -4.71 4.84 17.48
CA LEU A 258 -4.19 4.50 16.16
C LEU A 258 -4.92 3.31 15.54
N TRP A 259 -5.42 2.39 16.36
CA TRP A 259 -6.01 1.12 15.93
C TRP A 259 -7.51 1.05 16.26
N PRO A 260 -8.29 0.25 15.50
CA PRO A 260 -9.71 0.07 15.79
C PRO A 260 -9.95 -0.59 17.16
N SER A 261 -11.06 -0.20 17.79
CA SER A 261 -11.44 -0.69 19.12
C SER A 261 -12.04 -2.11 19.05
N PHE A 262 -11.17 -3.12 18.91
CA PHE A 262 -11.57 -4.53 18.95
C PHE A 262 -11.58 -5.11 20.36
N THR A 263 -12.46 -6.09 20.57
CA THR A 263 -12.42 -7.00 21.72
C THR A 263 -11.24 -7.98 21.64
N ASN A 264 -10.90 -8.64 22.75
CA ASN A 264 -9.80 -9.62 22.79
C ASN A 264 -10.03 -10.82 21.85
N GLU A 265 -11.28 -11.23 21.62
CA GLU A 265 -11.61 -12.32 20.69
C GLU A 265 -11.47 -11.88 19.23
N GLN A 266 -11.97 -10.68 18.91
CA GLN A 266 -11.79 -10.09 17.58
C GLN A 266 -10.31 -9.90 17.25
N TRP A 267 -9.50 -9.44 18.21
CA TRP A 267 -8.05 -9.31 18.02
C TRP A 267 -7.39 -10.64 17.67
N LYS A 268 -7.79 -11.77 18.28
CA LYS A 268 -7.25 -13.10 17.92
C LYS A 268 -7.56 -13.47 16.46
N ASN A 269 -8.79 -13.18 16.01
CA ASN A 269 -9.17 -13.43 14.62
C ASN A 269 -8.38 -12.54 13.65
N VAL A 270 -8.30 -11.24 13.94
CA VAL A 270 -7.51 -10.27 13.16
C VAL A 270 -6.04 -10.68 13.10
N GLU A 271 -5.43 -11.04 14.24
CA GLU A 271 -4.04 -11.52 14.29
C GLU A 271 -3.83 -12.78 13.43
N SER A 272 -4.77 -13.73 13.44
CA SER A 272 -4.70 -14.92 12.57
C SER A 272 -4.71 -14.53 11.09
N GLN A 273 -5.64 -13.66 10.67
CA GLN A 273 -5.74 -13.22 9.28
C GLN A 273 -4.49 -12.44 8.82
N LEU A 274 -3.92 -11.61 9.69
CA LEU A 274 -2.68 -10.88 9.40
C LEU A 274 -1.47 -11.82 9.31
N ALA A 275 -1.40 -12.83 10.17
CA ALA A 275 -0.35 -13.84 10.10
C ALA A 275 -0.44 -14.64 8.79
N ASP A 276 -1.64 -15.08 8.40
CA ASP A 276 -1.87 -15.78 7.14
C ASP A 276 -1.50 -14.93 5.92
N LEU A 277 -1.79 -13.62 5.96
CA LEU A 277 -1.39 -12.68 4.91
C LEU A 277 0.13 -12.60 4.75
N VAL A 278 0.86 -12.49 5.86
CA VAL A 278 2.34 -12.44 5.87
C VAL A 278 2.94 -13.77 5.40
N LEU A 279 2.40 -14.90 5.89
CA LEU A 279 2.88 -16.23 5.52
C LEU A 279 2.57 -16.57 4.05
N SER A 280 1.41 -16.15 3.53
CA SER A 280 1.05 -16.31 2.12
C SER A 280 1.99 -15.54 1.19
N ASP A 281 2.36 -14.30 1.55
CA ASP A 281 3.32 -13.52 0.79
C ASP A 281 4.72 -14.16 0.82
N TYR A 282 5.17 -14.58 2.00
CA TYR A 282 6.44 -15.31 2.14
C TYR A 282 6.46 -16.61 1.32
N SER A 283 5.38 -17.39 1.39
CA SER A 283 5.20 -18.63 0.63
C SER A 283 5.29 -18.39 -0.88
N LYS A 284 4.61 -17.35 -1.40
CA LYS A 284 4.66 -16.98 -2.83
C LYS A 284 6.04 -16.51 -3.25
N LYS A 285 6.71 -15.71 -2.43
CA LYS A 285 8.02 -15.12 -2.76
C LYS A 285 9.14 -16.15 -2.77
N TYR A 286 9.09 -17.12 -1.86
CA TYR A 286 10.15 -18.12 -1.67
C TYR A 286 9.74 -19.54 -2.10
N ASN A 287 8.53 -19.71 -2.62
CA ASN A 287 7.95 -21.00 -3.03
C ASN A 287 8.01 -22.07 -1.93
N VAL A 288 7.66 -21.69 -0.69
CA VAL A 288 7.69 -22.57 0.49
C VAL A 288 6.26 -22.94 0.90
N ASN A 289 6.01 -24.20 1.20
CA ASN A 289 4.71 -24.64 1.73
C ASN A 289 4.55 -24.20 3.20
N ILE A 290 3.51 -23.42 3.49
CA ILE A 290 3.21 -22.89 4.84
C ILE A 290 3.04 -24.02 5.86
N ASN A 291 2.41 -25.14 5.45
CA ASN A 291 2.14 -26.28 6.34
C ASN A 291 3.41 -27.01 6.80
N SER A 292 4.55 -26.75 6.16
CA SER A 292 5.84 -27.33 6.55
C SER A 292 6.58 -26.52 7.61
N LEU A 293 6.08 -25.33 7.94
CA LEU A 293 6.73 -24.41 8.88
C LEU A 293 6.39 -24.77 10.33
N THR A 294 7.41 -24.80 11.17
CA THR A 294 7.27 -24.91 12.63
C THR A 294 6.83 -23.59 13.24
N GLN A 295 6.28 -23.61 14.45
CA GLN A 295 5.86 -22.40 15.17
C GLN A 295 7.02 -21.41 15.43
N ASN A 296 8.24 -21.93 15.59
CA ASN A 296 9.44 -21.09 15.73
C ASN A 296 9.79 -20.42 14.40
N GLU A 297 9.71 -21.14 13.27
CA GLU A 297 9.95 -20.55 11.94
C GLU A 297 8.88 -19.50 11.61
N ILE A 298 7.60 -19.76 11.93
CA ILE A 298 6.53 -18.75 11.77
C ILE A 298 6.86 -17.49 12.56
N ARG A 299 7.28 -17.64 13.83
CA ARG A 299 7.71 -16.51 14.66
C ARG A 299 8.89 -15.77 14.05
N ASP A 300 9.91 -16.50 13.57
CA ASP A 300 11.11 -15.90 12.98
C ASP A 300 10.78 -15.14 11.69
N ILE A 301 9.85 -15.64 10.85
CA ILE A 301 9.33 -14.92 9.67
C ILE A 301 8.64 -13.62 10.11
N ILE A 302 7.82 -13.66 11.17
CA ILE A 302 7.09 -12.49 11.69
C ILE A 302 8.02 -11.50 12.41
N LEU A 303 9.13 -11.96 12.99
CA LEU A 303 10.14 -11.08 13.58
C LEU A 303 11.15 -10.57 12.55
N GLY A 304 11.22 -11.21 11.37
CA GLY A 304 12.11 -10.82 10.28
C GLY A 304 13.54 -11.27 10.49
N GLN A 305 13.70 -12.44 11.08
CA GLN A 305 14.99 -13.11 11.15
C GLN A 305 15.24 -13.89 9.85
N ASP A 306 16.50 -13.90 9.41
CA ASP A 306 16.91 -14.69 8.24
C ASP A 306 16.79 -16.19 8.55
N ILE A 307 15.82 -16.83 7.92
CA ILE A 307 15.66 -18.28 8.01
C ILE A 307 16.55 -18.92 6.96
N ARG A 308 17.41 -19.85 7.38
CA ARG A 308 18.10 -20.72 6.43
C ARG A 308 17.03 -21.57 5.74
N ALA A 309 16.91 -21.43 4.42
CA ALA A 309 15.91 -22.15 3.63
C ALA A 309 15.82 -23.62 4.11
N PRO A 310 14.62 -24.12 4.46
CA PRO A 310 14.48 -25.48 4.95
C PRO A 310 15.04 -26.43 3.89
N SER A 311 15.95 -27.32 4.29
CA SER A 311 16.60 -28.21 3.34
C SER A 311 15.55 -29.05 2.61
N VAL A 312 15.75 -29.28 1.30
CA VAL A 312 14.88 -30.14 0.46
C VAL A 312 14.62 -31.51 1.11
N ARG A 313 15.55 -31.98 1.94
CA ARG A 313 15.43 -33.21 2.73
C ARG A 313 14.35 -33.11 3.81
N ARG A 314 14.22 -31.97 4.51
CA ARG A 314 13.15 -31.73 5.51
C ARG A 314 11.78 -31.61 4.85
N GLN A 315 11.69 -30.97 3.69
CA GLN A 315 10.43 -30.89 2.93
C GLN A 315 9.95 -32.29 2.52
N LYS A 316 10.85 -33.14 2.00
CA LYS A 316 10.53 -34.54 1.68
C LYS A 316 10.14 -35.36 2.91
N ILE A 317 10.77 -35.14 4.06
CA ILE A 317 10.41 -35.84 5.31
C ILE A 317 9.01 -35.42 5.78
N ALA A 318 8.67 -34.13 5.72
CA ALA A 318 7.34 -33.64 6.09
C ALA A 318 6.25 -34.11 5.11
N GLU A 319 6.54 -34.21 3.80
CA GLU A 319 5.64 -34.82 2.81
C GLU A 319 5.42 -36.31 3.08
N ILE A 320 6.48 -37.06 3.40
CA ILE A 320 6.39 -38.49 3.76
C ILE A 320 5.64 -38.68 5.09
N GLU A 321 5.82 -37.79 6.06
CA GLU A 321 5.14 -37.86 7.35
C GLU A 321 3.66 -37.47 7.24
N ASN A 322 3.32 -36.52 6.37
CA ASN A 322 1.93 -36.22 6.01
C ASN A 322 1.28 -37.37 5.23
N GLN A 323 2.01 -38.04 4.33
CA GLN A 323 1.54 -39.28 3.68
C GLN A 323 1.30 -40.40 4.70
N LYS A 324 2.22 -40.59 5.66
CA LYS A 324 2.04 -41.58 6.73
C LYS A 324 0.88 -41.25 7.68
N LYS A 325 0.59 -39.96 7.90
CA LYS A 325 -0.59 -39.53 8.66
C LYS A 325 -1.88 -39.78 7.89
N LEU A 326 -1.89 -39.56 6.57
CA LEU A 326 -3.00 -39.93 5.69
C LEU A 326 -3.24 -41.45 5.73
N ASP A 327 -2.19 -42.27 5.60
CA ASP A 327 -2.26 -43.74 5.65
C ASP A 327 -2.78 -44.29 7.00
N HIS A 328 -2.58 -43.57 8.12
CA HIS A 328 -3.07 -44.00 9.44
C HIS A 328 -4.52 -43.59 9.77
N THR A 329 -5.15 -42.76 8.94
CA THR A 329 -6.57 -42.34 9.10
C THR A 329 -7.52 -42.96 8.09
N GLU A 330 -7.06 -43.85 7.20
CA GLU A 330 -7.91 -44.54 6.23
C GLU A 330 -8.60 -45.78 6.84
N GLY A 331 -9.42 -45.52 7.86
CA GLY A 331 -10.54 -46.36 8.24
C GLY A 331 -11.84 -45.67 7.86
N THR A 332 -12.26 -45.80 6.59
CA THR A 332 -13.57 -45.37 6.04
C THR A 332 -13.78 -43.87 5.82
N SER A 333 -13.26 -43.33 4.71
CA SER A 333 -13.78 -42.10 4.09
C SER A 333 -14.09 -42.37 2.61
N GLN A 334 -15.26 -42.95 2.32
CA GLN A 334 -15.85 -42.86 0.98
C GLN A 334 -16.03 -41.37 0.64
N LEU A 335 -15.48 -40.95 -0.50
CA LEU A 335 -15.74 -39.65 -1.14
C LEU A 335 -17.27 -39.44 -1.24
N THR A 336 -17.86 -38.80 -0.24
CA THR A 336 -19.29 -38.51 -0.20
C THR A 336 -19.49 -37.16 -0.85
N ALA A 337 -19.93 -37.17 -2.10
CA ALA A 337 -20.34 -35.96 -2.79
C ALA A 337 -21.49 -35.29 -2.03
N VAL A 338 -21.27 -34.08 -1.51
CA VAL A 338 -22.29 -33.35 -0.75
C VAL A 338 -23.24 -32.69 -1.75
N LYS A 339 -24.51 -33.11 -1.73
CA LYS A 339 -25.58 -32.44 -2.48
C LYS A 339 -26.06 -31.24 -1.68
N THR A 340 -25.77 -30.03 -2.16
CA THR A 340 -26.30 -28.81 -1.54
C THR A 340 -27.58 -28.43 -2.27
N LYS A 341 -28.69 -28.33 -1.54
CA LYS A 341 -29.97 -27.81 -2.03
C LYS A 341 -30.06 -26.34 -1.68
N THR A 342 -30.25 -25.48 -2.67
CA THR A 342 -30.52 -24.05 -2.47
C THR A 342 -31.67 -23.60 -3.34
N VAL A 343 -32.48 -22.68 -2.82
CA VAL A 343 -33.67 -22.15 -3.48
C VAL A 343 -33.37 -20.73 -3.98
N ASN A 344 -33.65 -20.45 -5.25
CA ASN A 344 -33.55 -19.09 -5.79
C ASN A 344 -34.67 -18.18 -5.20
N VAL A 345 -34.52 -16.86 -5.30
CA VAL A 345 -35.48 -15.81 -4.90
C VAL A 345 -36.89 -16.02 -5.52
N HIS A 346 -37.00 -16.84 -6.57
CA HIS A 346 -38.27 -17.23 -7.21
C HIS A 346 -38.80 -18.63 -6.84
N GLY A 347 -38.23 -19.32 -5.85
CA GLY A 347 -38.76 -20.58 -5.31
C GLY A 347 -38.37 -21.86 -6.07
N GLU A 348 -37.48 -21.78 -7.06
CA GLU A 348 -37.00 -22.96 -7.79
C GLU A 348 -35.82 -23.64 -7.07
N GLU A 349 -35.92 -24.97 -6.89
CA GLU A 349 -34.89 -25.79 -6.24
C GLU A 349 -33.71 -26.07 -7.19
N ILE A 350 -32.52 -25.59 -6.83
CA ILE A 350 -31.26 -25.94 -7.50
C ILE A 350 -30.55 -26.98 -6.63
N VAL A 351 -30.25 -28.14 -7.23
CA VAL A 351 -29.49 -29.22 -6.59
C VAL A 351 -28.14 -29.32 -7.29
N THR A 352 -27.06 -29.04 -6.57
CA THR A 352 -25.70 -29.16 -7.13
C THR A 352 -24.87 -30.13 -6.29
N VAL A 353 -24.12 -30.98 -6.99
CA VAL A 353 -23.29 -32.05 -6.39
C VAL A 353 -21.84 -31.62 -6.49
N THR A 354 -21.21 -31.30 -5.36
CA THR A 354 -19.80 -30.89 -5.34
C THR A 354 -18.93 -32.06 -4.89
N THR A 355 -17.87 -32.35 -5.64
CA THR A 355 -16.99 -33.53 -5.40
C THR A 355 -15.62 -33.15 -4.83
N SER A 356 -15.24 -31.86 -4.77
CA SER A 356 -13.93 -31.43 -4.26
C SER A 356 -14.00 -30.34 -3.17
N ALA A 357 -13.14 -30.46 -2.15
CA ALA A 357 -13.04 -29.48 -1.04
C ALA A 357 -12.43 -28.13 -1.47
N HIS A 358 -11.76 -28.07 -2.62
CA HIS A 358 -11.15 -26.83 -3.13
C HIS A 358 -12.18 -25.89 -3.78
N GLU A 359 -13.25 -26.44 -4.37
CA GLU A 359 -14.37 -25.65 -4.89
C GLU A 359 -15.25 -25.09 -3.77
N GLN A 360 -15.37 -25.80 -2.64
CA GLN A 360 -16.10 -25.32 -1.46
C GLN A 360 -15.48 -24.05 -0.85
N ALA A 361 -14.15 -23.92 -0.86
CA ALA A 361 -13.48 -22.73 -0.32
C ALA A 361 -13.49 -21.52 -1.27
N LYS A 362 -13.81 -21.73 -2.56
CA LYS A 362 -13.81 -20.68 -3.60
C LYS A 362 -15.20 -20.19 -3.99
N PHE A 363 -16.24 -20.66 -3.30
CA PHE A 363 -17.60 -20.16 -3.46
C PHE A 363 -17.94 -19.10 -2.39
N GLU A 364 -17.05 -18.11 -2.22
CA GLU A 364 -17.50 -16.79 -1.75
C GLU A 364 -18.38 -16.23 -2.87
N SER A 365 -19.63 -15.93 -2.55
CA SER A 365 -20.61 -15.45 -3.53
C SER A 365 -19.98 -14.37 -4.40
N LYS A 366 -20.04 -14.52 -5.73
CA LYS A 366 -19.59 -13.53 -6.72
C LYS A 366 -20.26 -12.14 -6.55
N ALA A 367 -21.12 -11.96 -5.55
CA ALA A 367 -22.03 -10.86 -5.30
C ALA A 367 -21.71 -10.01 -4.05
N ASP A 368 -20.57 -10.19 -3.37
CA ASP A 368 -20.25 -9.35 -2.21
C ASP A 368 -19.68 -7.98 -2.61
N TRP A 369 -20.59 -7.09 -3.00
CA TRP A 369 -20.29 -5.70 -3.35
C TRP A 369 -19.73 -4.90 -2.17
N ARG A 370 -19.95 -5.32 -0.92
CA ARG A 370 -19.50 -4.57 0.28
C ARG A 370 -17.99 -4.61 0.43
N ASN A 371 -17.42 -5.80 0.36
CA ASN A 371 -15.97 -6.00 0.37
C ASN A 371 -15.28 -5.23 -0.77
N ARG A 372 -15.88 -5.23 -1.96
CA ARG A 372 -15.39 -4.43 -3.08
C ARG A 372 -15.50 -2.93 -2.82
N ALA A 373 -16.62 -2.44 -2.27
CA ALA A 373 -16.80 -1.04 -1.93
C ALA A 373 -15.74 -0.54 -0.93
N ILE A 374 -15.43 -1.33 0.10
CA ILE A 374 -14.34 -1.03 1.05
C ILE A 374 -12.99 -0.96 0.31
N SER A 375 -12.71 -1.92 -0.57
CA SER A 375 -11.47 -1.92 -1.37
C SER A 375 -11.34 -0.71 -2.30
N THR A 376 -12.45 -0.20 -2.83
CA THR A 376 -12.42 1.03 -3.66
C THR A 376 -12.08 2.27 -2.86
N GLY A 377 -12.31 2.26 -1.54
CA GLY A 377 -11.90 3.35 -0.63
C GLY A 377 -10.40 3.62 -0.68
N THR A 378 -9.56 2.60 -0.88
CA THR A 378 -8.09 2.74 -0.90
C THR A 378 -7.50 2.94 -2.30
N LEU A 379 -8.32 2.96 -3.37
CA LEU A 379 -7.83 3.12 -4.75
C LEU A 379 -7.01 4.40 -4.96
N HIS A 380 -7.33 5.46 -4.23
CA HIS A 380 -6.61 6.74 -4.29
C HIS A 380 -5.12 6.60 -3.92
N LEU A 381 -4.75 5.62 -3.07
CA LEU A 381 -3.35 5.37 -2.69
C LEU A 381 -2.52 4.84 -3.86
N ARG A 382 -3.14 4.11 -4.79
CA ARG A 382 -2.46 3.58 -5.98
C ARG A 382 -2.06 4.69 -6.96
N ALA A 383 -2.79 5.81 -6.96
CA ALA A 383 -2.46 6.98 -7.77
C ALA A 383 -1.15 7.67 -7.35
N ASN A 384 -0.58 7.33 -6.19
CA ASN A 384 0.71 7.88 -5.74
C ASN A 384 1.90 7.32 -6.54
N LYS A 385 1.77 6.10 -7.08
CA LYS A 385 2.83 5.43 -7.84
C LYS A 385 2.30 5.08 -9.23
N VAL A 386 2.58 5.96 -10.19
CA VAL A 386 2.14 5.80 -11.58
C VAL A 386 3.32 5.46 -12.47
N PHE A 387 3.19 4.37 -13.22
CA PHE A 387 4.08 4.00 -14.31
C PHE A 387 3.42 4.39 -15.62
N VAL A 388 4.18 5.01 -16.53
CA VAL A 388 3.69 5.37 -17.85
C VAL A 388 4.43 4.52 -18.88
N SER A 389 3.70 3.68 -19.60
CA SER A 389 4.23 2.98 -20.77
C SER A 389 4.00 3.87 -21.99
N SER A 390 5.02 4.68 -22.32
CA SER A 390 5.01 5.56 -23.48
C SER A 390 5.58 4.86 -24.72
N GLY A 391 5.00 5.15 -25.89
CA GLY A 391 5.66 4.93 -27.18
C GLY A 391 6.82 5.90 -27.42
N ASP A 392 7.53 5.72 -28.53
CA ASP A 392 8.66 6.57 -28.92
C ASP A 392 8.17 7.96 -29.36
N LEU A 393 8.72 9.02 -28.76
CA LEU A 393 8.38 10.41 -29.08
C LEU A 393 8.85 10.84 -30.48
N ALA A 394 9.79 10.11 -31.09
CA ALA A 394 10.31 10.43 -32.41
C ALA A 394 9.35 10.05 -33.56
N GLU A 395 8.30 9.28 -33.29
CA GLU A 395 7.37 8.81 -34.31
C GLU A 395 6.30 9.87 -34.64
N THR A 396 6.35 10.42 -35.86
CA THR A 396 5.41 11.43 -36.38
C THR A 396 4.03 10.88 -36.77
N ASP A 397 3.83 9.57 -36.74
CA ASP A 397 2.59 8.94 -37.22
C ASP A 397 1.44 9.03 -36.20
N CYS A 398 1.75 9.37 -34.94
CA CYS A 398 0.79 9.46 -33.83
C CYS A 398 0.90 10.79 -33.07
N PHE A 399 -0.18 11.19 -32.42
CA PHE A 399 -0.16 12.33 -31.51
C PHE A 399 0.52 11.98 -30.19
N ALA A 400 1.16 12.98 -29.59
CA ALA A 400 1.66 12.90 -28.23
C ALA A 400 0.61 13.44 -27.25
N TYR A 401 0.15 12.61 -26.33
CA TYR A 401 -0.91 12.96 -25.39
C TYR A 401 -0.35 13.47 -24.07
N VAL A 402 -0.87 14.60 -23.60
CA VAL A 402 -0.53 15.18 -22.30
C VAL A 402 -1.73 15.02 -21.36
N PHE A 403 -1.55 14.19 -20.33
CA PHE A 403 -2.59 13.78 -19.40
C PHE A 403 -2.43 14.49 -18.03
N PRO A 404 -3.41 15.30 -17.59
CA PRO A 404 -3.37 15.94 -16.27
C PRO A 404 -3.48 14.96 -15.11
N LYS A 405 -2.61 15.08 -14.10
CA LYS A 405 -2.67 14.18 -12.94
C LYS A 405 -3.95 14.31 -12.11
N ASN A 406 -4.58 15.50 -12.09
CA ASN A 406 -5.83 15.70 -11.36
C ASN A 406 -6.98 14.87 -11.96
N LEU A 407 -7.03 14.77 -13.30
CA LEU A 407 -7.98 13.92 -14.01
C LEU A 407 -7.72 12.45 -13.70
N LEU A 408 -6.47 12.01 -13.78
CA LEU A 408 -6.11 10.61 -13.53
C LEU A 408 -6.47 10.19 -12.10
N SER A 409 -6.09 11.01 -11.12
CA SER A 409 -6.35 10.73 -9.70
C SER A 409 -7.85 10.62 -9.41
N LYS A 410 -8.67 11.53 -9.96
CA LYS A 410 -10.12 11.50 -9.76
C LYS A 410 -10.78 10.33 -10.51
N PHE A 411 -10.33 10.03 -11.74
CA PHE A 411 -10.82 8.90 -12.53
C PHE A 411 -10.54 7.55 -11.85
N ILE A 412 -9.34 7.38 -11.27
CA ILE A 412 -8.99 6.19 -10.47
C ILE A 412 -9.91 6.07 -9.24
N ARG A 413 -10.20 7.20 -8.57
CA ARG A 413 -11.09 7.22 -7.39
C ARG A 413 -12.54 6.89 -7.73
N SER A 414 -13.00 7.19 -8.94
CA SER A 414 -14.34 6.83 -9.40
C SER A 414 -14.47 5.38 -9.87
N GLY A 415 -13.36 4.68 -10.11
CA GLY A 415 -13.35 3.31 -10.62
C GLY A 415 -13.58 2.21 -9.59
N ASP A 416 -13.50 0.97 -10.09
CA ASP A 416 -13.57 -0.26 -9.31
C ASP A 416 -12.40 -1.19 -9.65
N THR A 417 -12.07 -2.14 -8.76
CA THR A 417 -10.93 -3.04 -8.93
C THR A 417 -11.18 -4.20 -9.91
N ARG A 418 -12.45 -4.51 -10.19
CA ARG A 418 -12.88 -5.66 -11.00
C ARG A 418 -13.73 -5.27 -12.20
N THR A 419 -14.58 -4.27 -12.08
CA THR A 419 -15.42 -3.80 -13.17
C THR A 419 -14.72 -2.68 -13.93
N GLN A 420 -14.66 -2.81 -15.25
CA GLN A 420 -14.13 -1.80 -16.15
C GLN A 420 -15.06 -0.58 -16.17
N ILE A 421 -14.47 0.61 -16.10
CA ILE A 421 -15.14 1.89 -16.35
C ILE A 421 -14.38 2.64 -17.42
N GLY A 422 -15.04 3.52 -18.17
CA GLY A 422 -14.42 4.38 -19.15
C GLY A 422 -15.08 5.75 -19.29
N GLY A 423 -14.39 6.63 -20.02
CA GLY A 423 -14.85 7.98 -20.35
C GLY A 423 -14.17 8.50 -21.61
N TYR A 424 -14.79 9.47 -22.27
CA TYR A 424 -14.24 10.06 -23.49
C TYR A 424 -13.32 11.23 -23.16
N LEU A 425 -12.26 11.32 -23.95
CA LEU A 425 -11.21 12.32 -23.81
C LEU A 425 -11.46 13.44 -24.80
N PHE A 426 -11.54 14.66 -24.28
CA PHE A 426 -11.62 15.88 -25.09
C PHE A 426 -10.45 16.79 -24.77
N GLY A 427 -9.93 17.45 -25.78
CA GLY A 427 -8.76 18.31 -25.63
C GLY A 427 -8.53 19.23 -26.81
N LYS A 428 -7.36 19.87 -26.81
CA LYS A 428 -6.92 20.75 -27.89
C LYS A 428 -5.41 20.66 -27.98
N SER A 429 -4.86 20.88 -29.18
CA SER A 429 -3.44 21.18 -29.33
C SER A 429 -3.07 22.53 -28.70
N PRO A 430 -1.88 22.65 -28.09
CA PRO A 430 -1.32 23.95 -27.74
C PRO A 430 -1.08 24.76 -29.01
N ASP A 431 -1.15 26.09 -28.92
CA ASP A 431 -1.04 26.98 -30.09
C ASP A 431 0.35 26.88 -30.79
N ASP A 432 1.35 26.34 -30.09
CA ASP A 432 2.72 26.17 -30.58
C ASP A 432 2.96 24.84 -31.32
N ASN A 433 2.13 23.81 -31.13
CA ASN A 433 2.39 22.47 -31.68
C ASN A 433 1.14 21.59 -31.86
N ASP A 434 0.75 21.38 -33.12
CA ASP A 434 -0.41 20.56 -33.50
C ASP A 434 -0.25 19.05 -33.24
N MET A 435 0.99 18.56 -33.13
CA MET A 435 1.26 17.13 -32.88
C MET A 435 1.10 16.74 -31.40
N VAL A 436 1.04 17.73 -30.51
CA VAL A 436 0.77 17.53 -29.09
C VAL A 436 -0.72 17.74 -28.85
N LYS A 437 -1.33 16.86 -28.06
CA LYS A 437 -2.75 16.91 -27.69
C LYS A 437 -2.86 16.99 -26.17
N GLU A 438 -3.31 18.13 -25.66
CA GLU A 438 -3.54 18.35 -24.24
C GLU A 438 -4.95 17.92 -23.87
N ILE A 439 -5.07 16.91 -23.00
CA ILE A 439 -6.37 16.43 -22.52
C ILE A 439 -6.92 17.45 -21.53
N ARG A 440 -8.06 18.08 -21.86
CA ARG A 440 -8.70 19.11 -21.04
C ARG A 440 -9.90 18.59 -20.26
N SER A 441 -10.63 17.61 -20.82
CA SER A 441 -11.84 17.08 -20.20
C SER A 441 -11.93 15.55 -20.31
N ILE A 442 -12.47 14.92 -19.26
CA ILE A 442 -13.01 13.56 -19.31
C ILE A 442 -14.52 13.66 -19.15
N VAL A 443 -15.25 13.15 -20.13
CA VAL A 443 -16.71 13.02 -20.06
C VAL A 443 -17.03 11.60 -19.61
N LEU A 444 -17.74 11.45 -18.50
CA LEU A 444 -18.33 10.18 -18.08
C LEU A 444 -19.77 10.09 -18.59
N PHE A 445 -20.09 8.90 -19.09
CA PHE A 445 -21.39 8.59 -19.68
C PHE A 445 -22.13 7.58 -18.83
N PRO A 446 -23.48 7.50 -18.96
CA PRO A 446 -24.23 6.32 -18.58
C PRO A 446 -23.54 5.09 -19.17
N GLN A 447 -23.04 4.17 -18.36
CA GLN A 447 -22.27 3.02 -18.83
C GLN A 447 -22.54 1.78 -17.99
N ILE A 448 -22.38 0.63 -18.63
CA ILE A 448 -22.38 -0.67 -17.97
C ILE A 448 -21.08 -1.39 -18.31
N GLY A 449 -20.35 -1.78 -17.26
CA GLY A 449 -19.07 -2.47 -17.39
C GLY A 449 -19.12 -3.89 -16.86
N ASP A 450 -18.33 -4.77 -17.47
CA ASP A 450 -17.95 -6.07 -16.93
C ASP A 450 -16.43 -6.12 -16.67
N ASN A 451 -15.87 -7.31 -16.43
CA ASN A 451 -14.44 -7.51 -16.22
C ASN A 451 -13.62 -7.41 -17.52
N HIS A 452 -14.25 -7.39 -18.70
CA HIS A 452 -13.58 -7.48 -20.01
C HIS A 452 -13.88 -6.33 -20.97
N HIS A 453 -15.07 -5.74 -20.88
CA HIS A 453 -15.48 -4.63 -21.73
C HIS A 453 -16.43 -3.68 -21.00
N VAL A 454 -16.65 -2.51 -21.60
CA VAL A 454 -17.59 -1.49 -21.14
C VAL A 454 -18.42 -1.02 -22.33
N GLU A 455 -19.70 -0.82 -22.08
CA GLU A 455 -20.67 -0.38 -23.08
C GLU A 455 -21.10 1.06 -22.82
N PHE A 456 -21.27 1.81 -23.90
CA PHE A 456 -21.64 3.22 -23.90
C PHE A 456 -22.84 3.45 -24.82
N PRO A 457 -23.66 4.49 -24.53
CA PRO A 457 -24.70 4.97 -25.42
C PRO A 457 -24.14 5.37 -26.79
N SER A 458 -24.98 5.28 -27.81
CA SER A 458 -24.60 5.60 -29.20
C SER A 458 -24.58 7.09 -29.53
N GLU A 459 -25.18 7.94 -28.68
CA GLU A 459 -25.26 9.38 -28.90
C GLU A 459 -24.08 10.12 -28.24
N LEU A 460 -23.53 11.13 -28.92
CA LEU A 460 -22.56 12.06 -28.33
C LEU A 460 -23.30 13.22 -27.68
N PRO A 461 -22.91 13.65 -26.49
CA PRO A 461 -23.54 14.78 -25.85
C PRO A 461 -23.05 16.08 -26.48
N GLU A 462 -23.97 16.97 -26.76
CA GLU A 462 -23.65 18.35 -27.12
C GLU A 462 -23.60 19.19 -25.85
N SER A 463 -22.56 20.01 -25.69
CA SER A 463 -22.48 20.94 -24.57
C SER A 463 -21.65 22.17 -24.94
N PRO A 464 -22.05 23.38 -24.47
CA PRO A 464 -21.26 24.60 -24.65
C PRO A 464 -19.84 24.50 -24.12
N TYR A 465 -19.59 23.66 -23.10
CA TYR A 465 -18.26 23.47 -22.50
C TYR A 465 -17.32 22.60 -23.35
N LEU A 466 -17.85 21.89 -24.35
CA LEU A 466 -17.07 21.10 -25.31
C LEU A 466 -16.80 21.86 -26.61
N GLU A 467 -17.36 23.07 -26.77
CA GLU A 467 -17.10 23.90 -27.95
C GLU A 467 -15.61 24.26 -28.06
N GLY A 468 -15.03 23.96 -29.22
CA GLY A 468 -13.61 24.18 -29.49
C GLY A 468 -12.66 23.10 -28.97
N LEU A 469 -13.18 22.04 -28.33
CA LEU A 469 -12.43 20.84 -27.98
C LEU A 469 -12.66 19.74 -29.03
N GLU A 470 -11.61 19.01 -29.38
CA GLU A 470 -11.69 17.87 -30.29
C GLU A 470 -11.71 16.54 -29.49
N PRO A 471 -12.39 15.51 -30.01
CA PRO A 471 -12.36 14.18 -29.41
C PRO A 471 -10.99 13.53 -29.65
N LEU A 472 -10.31 13.18 -28.56
CA LEU A 472 -8.97 12.59 -28.55
C LEU A 472 -8.97 11.07 -28.40
N GLY A 473 -10.13 10.49 -28.09
CA GLY A 473 -10.33 9.06 -27.88
C GLY A 473 -11.00 8.78 -26.54
N TRP A 474 -10.58 7.73 -25.85
CA TRP A 474 -11.19 7.30 -24.59
C TRP A 474 -10.17 6.78 -23.59
N VAL A 475 -10.53 6.84 -22.32
CA VAL A 475 -9.78 6.29 -21.20
C VAL A 475 -10.62 5.21 -20.52
N HIS A 476 -10.00 4.11 -20.09
CA HIS A 476 -10.69 3.08 -19.31
C HIS A 476 -9.79 2.40 -18.29
N THR A 477 -10.39 1.77 -17.28
CA THR A 477 -9.68 0.94 -16.32
C THR A 477 -9.50 -0.48 -16.83
N LEU A 478 -8.42 -1.14 -16.41
CA LEU A 478 -8.23 -2.58 -16.60
C LEU A 478 -8.29 -3.26 -15.22
N PRO A 479 -9.27 -4.17 -15.03
CA PRO A 479 -9.42 -4.95 -13.81
C PRO A 479 -8.16 -5.72 -13.39
N SER A 480 -7.94 -5.86 -12.08
CA SER A 480 -6.79 -6.62 -11.56
C SER A 480 -7.01 -8.14 -11.73
N GLY A 481 -6.04 -8.84 -12.32
CA GLY A 481 -6.00 -10.31 -12.35
C GLY A 481 -6.53 -10.98 -13.62
N VAL A 482 -6.76 -10.20 -14.69
CA VAL A 482 -7.16 -10.72 -16.01
C VAL A 482 -5.92 -11.02 -16.86
N GLU A 483 -5.94 -12.11 -17.63
CA GLU A 483 -4.89 -12.48 -18.58
C GLU A 483 -4.73 -11.42 -19.68
N GLU A 484 -3.50 -10.97 -19.95
CA GLU A 484 -3.19 -9.84 -20.85
C GLU A 484 -3.81 -9.99 -22.26
N GLY A 485 -3.94 -11.22 -22.78
CA GLY A 485 -4.37 -11.47 -24.16
C GLY A 485 -5.86 -11.22 -24.46
N ALA A 486 -6.77 -11.46 -23.51
CA ALA A 486 -8.22 -11.35 -23.77
C ALA A 486 -8.72 -9.89 -23.78
N ASN A 487 -8.15 -9.05 -22.91
CA ASN A 487 -8.48 -7.63 -22.85
C ASN A 487 -7.93 -6.85 -24.05
N GLU A 488 -6.84 -7.32 -24.64
CA GLU A 488 -6.27 -6.66 -25.80
C GLU A 488 -7.23 -6.67 -27.00
N THR A 489 -7.94 -7.77 -27.23
CA THR A 489 -8.92 -7.87 -28.31
C THR A 489 -10.16 -7.02 -28.05
N SER A 490 -10.69 -7.01 -26.83
CA SER A 490 -11.91 -6.26 -26.49
C SER A 490 -11.70 -4.74 -26.57
N GLU A 491 -10.56 -4.23 -26.13
CA GLU A 491 -10.20 -2.81 -26.22
C GLU A 491 -10.13 -2.35 -27.68
N LEU A 492 -9.52 -3.15 -28.58
CA LEU A 492 -9.40 -2.79 -30.00
C LEU A 492 -10.77 -2.76 -30.71
N LEU A 493 -11.63 -3.73 -30.41
CA LEU A 493 -12.99 -3.78 -30.95
C LEU A 493 -13.83 -2.61 -30.45
N THR A 494 -13.78 -2.34 -29.14
CA THR A 494 -14.50 -1.22 -28.51
C THR A 494 -14.04 0.11 -29.11
N HIS A 495 -12.73 0.31 -29.22
CA HIS A 495 -12.17 1.51 -29.84
C HIS A 495 -12.60 1.67 -31.29
N THR A 496 -12.60 0.60 -32.08
CA THR A 496 -13.03 0.65 -33.49
C THR A 496 -14.52 0.99 -33.60
N LYS A 497 -15.38 0.39 -32.77
CA LYS A 497 -16.82 0.72 -32.71
C LYS A 497 -17.04 2.21 -32.42
N MET A 498 -16.28 2.78 -31.48
CA MET A 498 -16.38 4.19 -31.15
C MET A 498 -15.93 5.09 -32.29
N VAL A 499 -14.77 4.80 -32.91
CA VAL A 499 -14.25 5.59 -34.03
C VAL A 499 -15.25 5.62 -35.19
N THR A 500 -15.92 4.50 -35.47
CA THR A 500 -16.94 4.44 -36.53
C THR A 500 -18.22 5.19 -36.18
N ASN A 501 -18.72 5.05 -34.94
CA ASN A 501 -19.97 5.67 -34.52
C ASN A 501 -19.83 7.19 -34.38
N PHE A 502 -18.69 7.65 -33.86
CA PHE A 502 -18.48 9.02 -33.44
C PHE A 502 -17.59 9.84 -34.38
N ARG A 503 -17.18 9.24 -35.51
CA ARG A 503 -16.30 9.86 -36.53
C ARG A 503 -15.04 10.49 -35.95
N TRP A 504 -14.44 9.85 -34.95
CA TRP A 504 -13.16 10.29 -34.38
C TRP A 504 -12.04 10.22 -35.43
N ASP A 505 -10.99 11.01 -35.23
CA ASP A 505 -9.79 10.85 -36.04
C ASP A 505 -9.22 9.43 -35.86
N THR A 506 -8.75 8.85 -36.95
CA THR A 506 -7.99 7.60 -36.98
C THR A 506 -6.78 7.60 -36.04
N LYS A 507 -6.26 8.79 -35.70
CA LYS A 507 -5.17 9.01 -34.75
C LYS A 507 -5.59 9.08 -33.28
N SER A 508 -6.89 8.99 -32.98
CA SER A 508 -7.41 8.94 -31.60
C SER A 508 -6.80 7.78 -30.82
N ALA A 509 -6.69 7.92 -29.50
CA ALA A 509 -6.04 6.94 -28.64
C ALA A 509 -7.00 6.29 -27.63
N ALA A 510 -6.76 5.02 -27.36
CA ALA A 510 -7.28 4.31 -26.21
C ALA A 510 -6.23 4.39 -25.08
N ILE A 511 -6.62 4.94 -23.93
CA ILE A 511 -5.75 5.03 -22.75
C ILE A 511 -6.24 4.02 -21.70
N SER A 512 -5.44 2.99 -21.46
CA SER A 512 -5.74 1.96 -20.45
C SER A 512 -5.04 2.26 -19.13
N VAL A 513 -5.81 2.19 -18.04
CA VAL A 513 -5.39 2.41 -16.65
C VAL A 513 -5.39 1.06 -15.94
N SER A 514 -4.25 0.38 -15.90
CA SER A 514 -4.11 -0.93 -15.29
C SER A 514 -3.82 -0.85 -13.80
N PHE A 515 -4.64 -1.55 -13.01
CA PHE A 515 -4.50 -1.63 -11.56
C PHE A 515 -3.54 -2.74 -11.14
N THR A 516 -2.37 -2.36 -10.65
CA THR A 516 -1.41 -3.25 -9.99
C THR A 516 -1.47 -3.03 -8.47
N PRO A 517 -1.24 -4.04 -7.62
CA PRO A 517 -1.16 -3.82 -6.18
C PRO A 517 -0.17 -2.69 -5.82
N GLY A 518 -0.66 -1.60 -5.24
CA GLY A 518 0.15 -0.43 -4.83
C GLY A 518 0.65 0.48 -5.95
N SER A 519 0.23 0.31 -7.20
CA SER A 519 0.60 1.21 -8.31
C SER A 519 -0.40 1.17 -9.47
N VAL A 520 -0.33 2.15 -10.36
CA VAL A 520 -1.13 2.19 -11.58
C VAL A 520 -0.21 2.27 -12.78
N THR A 521 -0.50 1.49 -13.82
CA THR A 521 0.21 1.55 -15.09
C THR A 521 -0.70 2.16 -16.13
N LEU A 522 -0.28 3.29 -16.69
CA LEU A 522 -0.98 3.99 -17.75
C LEU A 522 -0.33 3.64 -19.09
N THR A 523 -1.12 3.16 -20.04
CA THR A 523 -0.64 2.90 -21.41
C THR A 523 -1.58 3.56 -22.41
N SER A 524 -1.02 4.15 -23.46
CA SER A 524 -1.79 4.71 -24.56
C SER A 524 -1.50 3.96 -25.84
N TYR A 525 -2.57 3.64 -26.57
CA TYR A 525 -2.53 2.88 -27.81
C TYR A 525 -3.33 3.58 -28.91
N ASN A 526 -2.85 3.46 -30.14
CA ASN A 526 -3.59 3.79 -31.35
C ASN A 526 -3.74 2.51 -32.20
N ALA A 527 -4.88 2.37 -32.87
CA ALA A 527 -5.12 1.25 -33.77
C ALA A 527 -4.44 1.46 -35.13
N THR A 528 -3.66 0.49 -35.59
CA THR A 528 -3.06 0.55 -36.92
C THR A 528 -4.11 0.34 -38.00
N LYS A 529 -3.82 0.75 -39.25
CA LYS A 529 -4.74 0.55 -40.39
C LYS A 529 -5.12 -0.91 -40.59
N THR A 530 -4.21 -1.85 -40.31
CA THR A 530 -4.49 -3.30 -40.34
C THR A 530 -5.36 -3.72 -39.17
N GLY A 531 -5.12 -3.17 -37.97
CA GLY A 531 -5.95 -3.38 -36.79
C GLY A 531 -7.41 -2.96 -36.99
N TYR A 532 -7.65 -1.77 -37.57
CA TYR A 532 -9.00 -1.31 -37.89
C TYR A 532 -9.74 -2.25 -38.84
N ARG A 533 -9.07 -2.77 -39.88
CA ARG A 533 -9.69 -3.72 -40.82
C ARG A 533 -10.05 -5.03 -40.15
N TRP A 534 -9.16 -5.54 -39.31
CA TRP A 534 -9.41 -6.76 -38.54
C TRP A 534 -10.56 -6.57 -37.56
N ALA A 535 -10.57 -5.46 -36.82
CA ALA A 535 -11.61 -5.16 -35.85
C ALA A 535 -12.98 -4.98 -36.51
N ALA A 536 -13.05 -4.28 -37.64
CA ALA A 536 -14.29 -4.09 -38.39
C ALA A 536 -14.94 -5.42 -38.85
N GLN A 537 -14.14 -6.46 -39.10
CA GLN A 537 -14.62 -7.79 -39.47
C GLN A 537 -15.10 -8.62 -38.26
N ASN A 538 -14.65 -8.28 -37.05
CA ASN A 538 -14.88 -9.05 -35.82
C ASN A 538 -15.72 -8.30 -34.78
N LEU A 539 -16.39 -7.20 -35.17
CA LEU A 539 -17.25 -6.40 -34.29
C LEU A 539 -18.37 -7.22 -33.63
N SER A 540 -18.88 -8.26 -34.30
CA SER A 540 -19.91 -9.15 -33.77
C SER A 540 -19.46 -10.02 -32.59
N ALA A 541 -18.15 -10.11 -32.35
CA ALA A 541 -17.58 -10.86 -31.24
C ALA A 541 -17.31 -9.98 -29.99
N LEU A 542 -17.67 -8.69 -30.02
CA LEU A 542 -17.56 -7.80 -28.87
C LEU A 542 -18.37 -8.38 -27.69
N GLY A 543 -17.76 -8.44 -26.50
CA GLY A 543 -18.37 -9.04 -25.30
C GLY A 543 -18.18 -10.55 -25.16
N SER A 544 -17.55 -11.24 -26.13
CA SER A 544 -17.18 -12.65 -25.98
C SER A 544 -15.89 -12.80 -25.17
N SER A 545 -15.87 -13.71 -24.19
CA SER A 545 -14.72 -13.96 -23.30
C SER A 545 -13.60 -14.80 -23.93
N VAL A 546 -13.63 -15.03 -25.25
CA VAL A 546 -12.71 -15.93 -25.96
C VAL A 546 -11.79 -15.10 -26.84
N GLY A 547 -10.47 -15.33 -26.72
CA GLY A 547 -9.48 -14.71 -27.60
C GLY A 547 -9.79 -15.02 -29.06
N LEU A 548 -9.95 -13.97 -29.86
CA LEU A 548 -10.30 -14.11 -31.27
C LEU A 548 -9.17 -14.71 -32.10
N ALA A 549 -9.52 -15.64 -32.99
CA ALA A 549 -8.56 -16.24 -33.91
C ALA A 549 -7.93 -15.16 -34.81
N ASN A 550 -6.62 -15.32 -35.10
CA ASN A 550 -5.83 -14.42 -35.96
C ASN A 550 -5.58 -13.00 -35.40
N TYR A 551 -5.71 -12.76 -34.09
CA TYR A 551 -5.24 -11.52 -33.48
C TYR A 551 -3.70 -11.42 -33.52
N SER A 552 -3.18 -10.23 -33.81
CA SER A 552 -1.75 -9.90 -33.72
C SER A 552 -1.54 -8.66 -32.86
N PRO A 553 -0.57 -8.66 -31.92
CA PRO A 553 -0.23 -7.47 -31.14
C PRO A 553 0.18 -6.26 -32.00
N SER A 554 0.60 -6.49 -33.26
CA SER A 554 0.92 -5.43 -34.23
C SER A 554 -0.28 -4.58 -34.68
N TYR A 555 -1.50 -4.98 -34.31
CA TYR A 555 -2.72 -4.21 -34.57
C TYR A 555 -2.85 -2.97 -33.68
N LYS A 556 -2.09 -2.91 -32.59
CA LYS A 556 -1.98 -1.74 -31.72
C LYS A 556 -0.57 -1.18 -31.78
N LYS A 557 -0.49 0.15 -31.77
CA LYS A 557 0.77 0.88 -31.67
C LYS A 557 0.74 1.73 -30.41
N LYS A 558 1.79 1.66 -29.59
CA LYS A 558 1.91 2.51 -28.41
C LYS A 558 2.14 3.95 -28.83
N THR A 559 1.41 4.87 -28.24
CA THR A 559 1.53 6.31 -28.50
C THR A 559 2.29 7.00 -27.37
N PRO A 560 2.95 8.14 -27.64
CA PRO A 560 3.58 8.93 -26.60
C PRO A 560 2.57 9.47 -25.60
N LEU A 561 2.85 9.28 -24.30
CA LEU A 561 1.98 9.73 -23.21
C LEU A 561 2.80 10.38 -22.10
N ILE A 562 2.40 11.58 -21.70
CA ILE A 562 3.09 12.39 -20.70
C ILE A 562 2.10 12.77 -19.59
N LEU A 563 2.49 12.58 -18.33
CA LEU A 563 1.71 13.08 -17.18
C LEU A 563 2.19 14.48 -16.79
N THR A 564 1.24 15.41 -16.60
CA THR A 564 1.55 16.80 -16.24
C THR A 564 0.82 17.28 -14.99
N ASP A 565 1.49 18.17 -14.25
CA ASP A 565 0.92 18.96 -13.16
C ASP A 565 0.79 20.45 -13.54
N ALA A 566 1.18 20.83 -14.76
CA ALA A 566 1.25 22.24 -15.17
C ALA A 566 -0.14 22.88 -15.35
N PHE A 567 -1.12 22.09 -15.78
CA PHE A 567 -2.51 22.51 -15.92
C PHE A 567 -3.46 21.46 -15.34
N LYS A 568 -4.70 21.88 -15.10
CA LYS A 568 -5.77 21.03 -14.58
C LYS A 568 -6.83 20.83 -15.66
N GLY A 569 -7.33 19.61 -15.78
CA GLY A 569 -8.54 19.33 -16.55
C GLY A 569 -9.80 19.32 -15.69
N PHE A 570 -10.96 19.18 -16.33
CA PHE A 570 -12.28 19.09 -15.68
C PHE A 570 -13.03 17.81 -16.09
N PHE A 571 -14.11 17.49 -15.38
CA PHE A 571 -14.98 16.38 -15.73
C PHE A 571 -16.33 16.90 -16.18
N MET A 572 -17.00 16.12 -17.01
CA MET A 572 -18.42 16.25 -17.28
C MET A 572 -19.10 14.94 -16.97
N VAL A 573 -20.30 15.02 -16.41
CA VAL A 573 -21.07 13.86 -15.94
C VAL A 573 -22.52 14.01 -16.42
N PRO A 574 -23.31 12.92 -16.41
CA PRO A 574 -24.73 12.99 -16.76
C PRO A 574 -25.45 13.94 -15.79
N ASP A 575 -26.48 14.66 -16.25
CA ASP A 575 -27.21 15.59 -15.38
C ASP A 575 -27.88 14.88 -14.18
N THR A 576 -28.26 13.62 -14.36
CA THR A 576 -28.76 12.74 -13.28
C THR A 576 -27.70 12.36 -12.25
N ASN A 577 -26.43 12.71 -12.47
CA ASN A 577 -25.23 12.24 -11.76
C ASN A 577 -24.96 10.73 -11.83
N ILE A 578 -25.90 9.94 -12.37
CA ILE A 578 -25.80 8.48 -12.47
C ILE A 578 -25.08 8.16 -13.77
N TRP A 579 -23.80 7.77 -13.64
CA TRP A 579 -23.03 7.26 -14.77
C TRP A 579 -22.87 5.74 -14.71
N ASN A 580 -22.90 5.13 -13.52
CA ASN A 580 -22.76 3.67 -13.38
C ASN A 580 -24.12 2.97 -13.31
N TYR A 581 -24.39 2.08 -14.27
CA TYR A 581 -25.64 1.31 -14.33
C TYR A 581 -25.48 -0.15 -13.88
N SER A 582 -24.33 -0.56 -13.35
CA SER A 582 -24.10 -1.96 -12.94
C SER A 582 -25.11 -2.52 -11.92
N PHE A 583 -25.69 -1.70 -11.04
CA PHE A 583 -26.71 -2.14 -10.07
C PHE A 583 -28.16 -1.87 -10.50
N ILE A 584 -28.34 -1.20 -11.65
CA ILE A 584 -29.63 -0.83 -12.24
C ILE A 584 -29.63 -1.19 -13.74
N ALA A 585 -29.09 -2.37 -14.07
CA ALA A 585 -28.83 -2.79 -15.45
C ALA A 585 -30.09 -2.78 -16.32
N ASN A 586 -31.26 -3.06 -15.75
CA ASN A 586 -32.54 -3.04 -16.47
C ASN A 586 -32.94 -1.64 -16.99
N SER A 587 -32.38 -0.59 -16.39
CA SER A 587 -32.64 0.79 -16.80
C SER A 587 -31.66 1.27 -17.88
N TRP A 588 -30.63 0.49 -18.22
CA TRP A 588 -29.63 0.87 -19.22
C TRP A 588 -30.07 0.46 -20.63
N SER A 589 -29.82 1.32 -21.62
CA SER A 589 -30.06 1.08 -23.04
C SER A 589 -28.99 1.80 -23.87
N GLU A 590 -28.61 1.23 -25.01
CA GLU A 590 -27.63 1.83 -25.94
C GLU A 590 -28.19 3.08 -26.65
N GLU A 591 -29.52 3.19 -26.77
CA GLU A 591 -30.24 4.31 -27.39
C GLU A 591 -30.76 5.32 -26.35
N MET A 592 -30.23 5.29 -25.12
CA MET A 592 -30.63 6.23 -24.07
C MET A 592 -30.19 7.66 -24.41
N GLU A 593 -31.12 8.60 -24.35
CA GLU A 593 -30.85 10.04 -24.37
C GLU A 593 -30.38 10.52 -23.00
N TYR A 594 -29.37 11.40 -22.98
CA TYR A 594 -28.84 11.97 -21.75
C TYR A 594 -28.21 13.34 -21.98
N ASP A 595 -28.37 14.23 -21.00
CA ASP A 595 -27.69 15.50 -20.95
C ASP A 595 -26.46 15.44 -20.05
N ILE A 596 -25.48 16.30 -20.30
CA ILE A 596 -24.26 16.41 -19.50
C ILE A 596 -24.13 17.78 -18.82
N LYS A 597 -23.52 17.77 -17.64
CA LYS A 597 -23.16 18.97 -16.88
C LYS A 597 -21.71 18.95 -16.42
N LEU A 598 -21.20 20.13 -16.07
CA LEU A 598 -19.90 20.30 -15.45
C LEU A 598 -19.98 19.94 -13.96
N ASP A 599 -19.52 18.75 -13.59
CA ASP A 599 -19.41 18.32 -12.19
C ASP A 599 -18.36 17.21 -12.04
N GLN A 600 -18.07 16.82 -10.81
CA GLN A 600 -17.16 15.73 -10.50
C GLN A 600 -17.86 14.37 -10.53
N PRO A 601 -17.18 13.32 -11.01
CA PRO A 601 -17.73 11.98 -11.01
C PRO A 601 -17.87 11.46 -9.58
N ILE A 602 -19.07 10.94 -9.27
CA ILE A 602 -19.35 10.23 -8.03
C ILE A 602 -18.68 8.84 -8.06
N PRO A 603 -18.26 8.27 -6.91
CA PRO A 603 -17.62 6.95 -6.86
C PRO A 603 -18.48 5.79 -7.39
N PHE A 604 -17.86 4.69 -7.84
CA PHE A 604 -18.56 3.52 -8.38
C PHE A 604 -19.70 3.01 -7.48
N TYR A 605 -19.46 2.92 -6.16
CA TYR A 605 -20.43 2.43 -5.15
C TYR A 605 -21.22 3.56 -4.44
N HIS A 606 -21.31 4.75 -5.04
CA HIS A 606 -22.13 5.83 -4.48
C HIS A 606 -23.60 5.42 -4.33
N GLU A 607 -24.30 6.04 -3.39
CA GLU A 607 -25.68 5.67 -3.05
C GLU A 607 -26.65 5.76 -4.24
N LEU A 608 -26.48 6.81 -5.05
CA LEU A 608 -27.25 7.06 -6.28
C LEU A 608 -27.10 5.95 -7.33
N HIS A 609 -25.97 5.25 -7.37
CA HIS A 609 -25.76 4.14 -8.32
C HIS A 609 -26.45 2.85 -7.87
N ARG A 610 -26.87 2.75 -6.59
CA ARG A 610 -27.33 1.49 -5.99
C ARG A 610 -28.63 1.63 -5.18
N PRO A 611 -29.67 2.30 -5.71
CA PRO A 611 -30.88 2.63 -4.96
C PRO A 611 -31.60 1.39 -4.39
N LEU A 612 -31.60 0.27 -5.11
CA LEU A 612 -32.24 -0.98 -4.70
C LEU A 612 -31.74 -1.51 -3.35
N HIS A 613 -30.45 -1.33 -3.04
CA HIS A 613 -29.89 -1.78 -1.77
C HIS A 613 -30.44 -1.00 -0.57
N PHE A 614 -30.72 0.29 -0.75
CA PHE A 614 -31.26 1.16 0.31
C PHE A 614 -32.77 1.02 0.44
N VAL A 615 -33.49 0.83 -0.67
CA VAL A 615 -34.93 0.55 -0.63
C VAL A 615 -35.21 -0.75 0.11
N ASN A 616 -34.43 -1.80 -0.15
CA ASN A 616 -34.55 -3.07 0.57
C ASN A 616 -34.24 -2.91 2.08
N PHE A 617 -33.29 -2.04 2.44
CA PHE A 617 -32.98 -1.77 3.85
C PHE A 617 -34.16 -1.09 4.57
N ASN A 618 -34.80 -0.11 3.93
CA ASN A 618 -35.99 0.55 4.48
C ASN A 618 -37.16 -0.43 4.71
N GLN A 619 -37.32 -1.44 3.85
CA GLN A 619 -38.35 -2.48 4.04
C GLN A 619 -38.04 -3.41 5.21
N ILE A 620 -36.75 -3.63 5.52
CA ILE A 620 -36.32 -4.43 6.67
C ILE A 620 -36.51 -3.63 7.97
N GLU A 621 -36.14 -2.35 8.01
CA GLU A 621 -36.39 -1.48 9.18
C GLU A 621 -37.88 -1.26 9.46
N ALA A 622 -38.72 -1.19 8.44
CA ALA A 622 -40.17 -1.06 8.60
C ALA A 622 -40.83 -2.27 9.31
N ASN A 623 -40.14 -3.41 9.40
CA ASN A 623 -40.60 -4.60 10.13
C ASN A 623 -40.13 -4.67 11.59
N ASN A 624 -39.39 -3.69 12.08
CA ASN A 624 -39.09 -3.59 13.50
C ASN A 624 -40.33 -3.05 14.22
N ALA A 625 -41.15 -3.95 14.78
CA ALA A 625 -42.13 -3.56 15.78
C ALA A 625 -41.40 -2.86 16.93
N LEU A 626 -41.72 -1.59 17.16
CA LEU A 626 -41.22 -0.84 18.32
C LEU A 626 -41.56 -1.64 19.59
N GLU A 627 -40.55 -2.03 20.35
CA GLU A 627 -40.76 -2.65 21.66
C GLU A 627 -41.31 -1.58 22.62
N ALA A 628 -42.25 -1.96 23.49
CA ALA A 628 -42.96 -1.01 24.37
C ALA A 628 -42.04 -0.23 25.34
N ASP A 629 -40.81 -0.72 25.56
CA ASP A 629 -39.80 -0.15 26.46
C ASP A 629 -38.62 0.51 25.72
N GLN A 630 -38.73 0.76 24.41
CA GLN A 630 -37.67 1.39 23.63
C GLN A 630 -37.56 2.89 23.97
N GLU A 631 -36.56 3.27 24.77
CA GLU A 631 -36.32 4.68 25.12
C GLU A 631 -35.98 5.51 23.87
N ASP A 632 -36.74 6.59 23.67
CA ASP A 632 -36.41 7.61 22.69
C ASP A 632 -35.30 8.50 23.24
N VAL A 633 -34.07 8.26 22.77
CA VAL A 633 -32.87 9.00 23.19
C VAL A 633 -32.86 10.45 22.66
N PHE A 634 -33.85 10.83 21.85
CA PHE A 634 -34.01 12.17 21.29
C PHE A 634 -35.23 12.93 21.84
N ALA A 635 -35.96 12.37 22.81
CA ALA A 635 -37.06 13.04 23.53
C ALA A 635 -36.59 13.79 24.78
#